data_AF-A0A2H4QI47-F1
#
_entry.id   AF-A0A2H4QI47-F1
#
_cell.length_a   1.000
_cell.length_b   1.000
_cell.length_c   1.000
_cell.angle_alpha   90.00
_cell.angle_beta   90.00
_cell.angle_gamma   90.00
#
_symmetry.space_group_name_H-M   'P 1'
#
loop_
_entity.id
_entity.type
_entity.pdbx_description
1 polymer ?
#
loop_
_entity_poly.entity_id
_entity_poly.type
_entity_poly.pdbx_seq_one_letter_code
_entity_poly.pdbx_strand_id
1 'polypeptide(L)'
;MVNFSFIIILSFILVYQNVIILNEETLILICFITFCYLAYNRLHKSIQDNLQEQSVFLKSSIKVSLNLLLQELTSNIKTQDKLRSLAIDFKNLGDHFLRLNFLLLGTLPLRFIKNHEKVYPKKLFFANHLEQQTTKLLALILSHKLTKIPTLQKFYTKSFKISFFLCIDKISMREYLETI
;
A
#
# COMPACT_ATOMS: atom_id res chain seq x y z
N MET A 1 15.88 -85.48 3.49
CA MET A 1 17.11 -86.29 3.66
C MET A 1 17.26 -87.14 2.42
N VAL A 2 18.06 -86.70 1.46
CA VAL A 2 18.39 -87.56 0.31
C VAL A 2 19.31 -88.64 0.85
N ASN A 3 18.92 -89.91 0.71
CA ASN A 3 19.67 -91.01 1.27
C ASN A 3 21.04 -91.06 0.55
N PHE A 4 22.13 -90.76 1.26
CA PHE A 4 23.48 -90.68 0.68
C PHE A 4 23.83 -91.97 -0.08
N SER A 5 23.39 -93.13 0.41
CA SER A 5 23.54 -94.41 -0.29
C SER A 5 22.89 -94.43 -1.67
N PHE A 6 21.74 -93.78 -1.86
CA PHE A 6 21.07 -93.72 -3.15
C PHE A 6 21.85 -92.87 -4.16
N ILE A 7 22.47 -91.77 -3.72
CA ILE A 7 23.33 -90.92 -4.55
C ILE A 7 24.58 -91.70 -4.99
N ILE A 8 25.20 -92.45 -4.07
CA ILE A 8 26.41 -93.24 -4.36
C ILE A 8 26.08 -94.35 -5.36
N ILE A 9 24.97 -95.07 -5.17
CA ILE A 9 24.53 -96.14 -6.08
C ILE A 9 24.21 -95.57 -7.48
N LEU A 10 23.50 -94.45 -7.55
CA LEU A 10 23.18 -93.78 -8.82
C LEU A 10 24.45 -93.31 -9.55
N SER A 11 25.42 -92.76 -8.81
CA SER A 11 26.71 -92.36 -9.35
C SER A 11 27.49 -93.55 -9.91
N PHE A 12 27.47 -94.70 -9.24
CA PHE A 12 28.11 -95.93 -9.72
C PHE A 12 27.46 -96.45 -11.00
N ILE A 13 26.12 -96.40 -11.10
CA ILE A 13 25.39 -96.80 -12.31
C ILE A 13 25.73 -95.88 -13.49
N LEU A 14 25.81 -94.57 -13.26
CA LEU A 14 26.14 -93.58 -14.29
C LEU A 14 27.57 -93.72 -14.83
N VAL A 15 28.53 -94.06 -13.95
CA VAL A 15 29.91 -94.38 -14.35
C VAL A 15 29.95 -95.72 -15.10
N TYR A 16 29.24 -96.74 -14.62
CA TYR A 16 29.19 -98.06 -15.27
C TYR A 16 28.57 -98.02 -16.68
N GLN A 17 27.57 -97.16 -16.90
CA GLN A 17 26.97 -96.95 -18.23
C GLN A 17 27.79 -96.03 -19.15
N ASN A 18 28.98 -95.57 -18.73
CA ASN A 18 29.83 -94.59 -19.44
C ASN A 18 29.11 -93.27 -19.79
N VAL A 19 28.01 -92.94 -19.10
CA VAL A 19 27.28 -91.67 -19.30
C VAL A 19 28.10 -90.50 -18.76
N ILE A 20 28.84 -90.74 -17.69
CA ILE A 20 29.78 -89.78 -17.09
C ILE A 20 31.16 -90.41 -17.12
N ILE A 21 32.03 -89.91 -17.99
CA ILE A 21 33.46 -90.23 -17.96
C ILE A 21 34.07 -89.38 -16.86
N LEU A 22 34.60 -90.02 -15.81
CA LEU A 22 35.23 -89.32 -14.70
C LEU A 22 36.57 -88.71 -15.18
N ASN A 23 36.50 -87.51 -15.74
CA ASN A 23 37.63 -86.73 -16.21
C ASN A 23 37.83 -85.48 -15.34
N GLU A 24 39.01 -84.86 -15.42
CA GLU A 24 39.37 -83.65 -14.69
C GLU A 24 38.32 -82.52 -14.89
N GLU A 25 37.83 -82.37 -16.12
CA GLU A 25 36.77 -81.42 -16.48
C GLU A 25 35.44 -81.69 -15.76
N THR A 26 35.05 -82.96 -15.58
CA THR A 26 33.82 -83.32 -14.87
C THR A 26 33.92 -83.05 -13.37
N LEU A 27 35.12 -83.19 -12.80
CA LEU A 27 35.39 -82.87 -11.40
C LEU A 27 35.32 -81.34 -11.17
N ILE A 28 35.88 -80.56 -12.09
CA ILE A 28 35.77 -79.10 -12.10
C ILE A 28 34.30 -78.67 -12.19
N LEU A 29 33.51 -79.32 -13.05
CA LEU A 29 32.08 -79.02 -13.20
C LEU A 29 31.30 -79.28 -11.89
N ILE A 30 31.53 -80.40 -11.22
CA ILE A 30 30.89 -80.72 -9.93
C ILE A 30 31.29 -79.69 -8.86
N CYS A 31 32.57 -79.30 -8.82
CA CYS A 31 33.07 -78.28 -7.90
C CYS A 31 32.41 -76.91 -8.18
N PHE A 32 32.22 -76.57 -9.45
CA PHE A 32 31.52 -75.34 -9.84
C PHE A 32 30.04 -75.37 -9.46
N ILE A 33 29.32 -76.47 -9.70
CA ILE A 33 27.91 -76.61 -9.33
C ILE A 33 27.73 -76.51 -7.81
N THR A 34 28.60 -77.17 -7.05
CA THR A 34 28.55 -77.10 -5.57
C THR A 34 28.89 -75.70 -5.06
N PHE A 35 29.86 -75.02 -5.65
CA PHE A 35 30.14 -73.62 -5.37
C PHE A 35 28.94 -72.71 -5.67
N CYS A 36 28.32 -72.83 -6.84
CA CYS A 36 27.14 -72.06 -7.22
C CYS A 36 25.97 -72.31 -6.26
N TYR A 37 25.74 -73.56 -5.86
CA TYR A 37 24.70 -73.91 -4.89
C TYR A 37 24.95 -73.28 -3.52
N LEU A 38 26.18 -73.36 -3.01
CA LEU A 38 26.56 -72.76 -1.73
C LEU A 38 26.49 -71.23 -1.78
N ALA A 39 26.98 -70.63 -2.87
CA ALA A 39 26.92 -69.19 -3.10
C ALA A 39 25.46 -68.71 -3.15
N TYR A 40 24.59 -69.41 -3.88
CA TYR A 40 23.17 -69.10 -3.94
C TYR A 40 22.51 -69.19 -2.56
N ASN A 41 22.68 -70.31 -1.83
CA ASN A 41 22.07 -70.48 -0.52
C ASN A 41 22.52 -69.42 0.50
N ARG A 42 23.78 -68.98 0.41
CA ARG A 42 24.33 -68.01 1.37
C ARG A 42 24.00 -66.57 0.99
N LEU A 43 24.02 -66.23 -0.29
CA LEU A 43 23.86 -64.84 -0.76
C LEU A 43 22.41 -64.47 -1.04
N HIS A 44 21.57 -65.42 -1.49
CA HIS A 44 20.21 -65.13 -1.94
C HIS A 44 19.40 -64.35 -0.88
N LYS A 45 19.46 -64.80 0.37
CA LYS A 45 18.73 -64.14 1.46
C LYS A 45 19.24 -62.72 1.72
N SER A 46 20.57 -62.53 1.76
CA SER A 46 21.16 -61.19 1.95
C SER A 46 20.82 -60.21 0.84
N ILE A 47 20.78 -60.69 -0.42
CA ILE A 47 20.40 -59.88 -1.58
C ILE A 47 18.92 -59.53 -1.50
N GLN A 48 18.07 -60.50 -1.18
CA GLN A 48 16.63 -60.31 -1.07
C GLN A 48 16.29 -59.32 0.05
N ASP A 49 16.89 -59.46 1.23
CA ASP A 49 16.65 -58.58 2.37
C ASP A 49 17.07 -57.13 2.04
N ASN A 50 18.23 -56.93 1.41
CA ASN A 50 18.70 -55.61 0.99
C ASN A 50 17.79 -54.98 -0.08
N LEU A 51 17.37 -55.76 -1.09
CA LEU A 51 16.43 -55.27 -2.11
C LEU A 51 15.08 -54.90 -1.50
N GLN A 52 14.60 -55.68 -0.52
CA GLN A 52 13.36 -55.39 0.18
C GLN A 52 13.48 -54.12 1.02
N GLU A 53 14.56 -53.94 1.77
CA GLU A 53 14.83 -52.73 2.54
C GLU A 53 14.90 -51.49 1.63
N GLN A 54 15.64 -51.56 0.52
CA GLN A 54 15.71 -50.48 -0.46
C GLN A 54 14.35 -50.16 -1.07
N SER A 55 13.53 -51.17 -1.38
CA SER A 55 12.19 -50.95 -1.92
C SER A 55 11.28 -50.21 -0.92
N VAL A 56 11.36 -50.57 0.36
CA VAL A 56 10.59 -49.93 1.43
C VAL A 56 11.07 -48.50 1.63
N PHE A 57 12.38 -48.29 1.67
CA PHE A 57 12.99 -46.97 1.77
C PHE A 57 12.56 -46.06 0.62
N LEU A 58 12.71 -46.50 -0.63
CA LEU A 58 12.30 -45.74 -1.82
C LEU A 58 10.82 -45.40 -1.80
N LYS A 59 9.95 -46.38 -1.47
CA LYS A 59 8.51 -46.15 -1.35
C LYS A 59 8.19 -45.09 -0.29
N SER A 60 8.85 -45.16 0.87
CA SER A 60 8.66 -44.20 1.95
C SER A 60 9.13 -42.81 1.55
N SER A 61 10.31 -42.70 0.92
CA SER A 61 10.88 -41.43 0.46
C SER A 61 9.99 -40.77 -0.58
N ILE A 62 9.53 -41.52 -1.59
CA ILE A 62 8.63 -41.00 -2.62
C ILE A 62 7.32 -40.51 -1.99
N LYS A 63 6.75 -41.29 -1.07
CA LYS A 63 5.51 -40.91 -0.37
C LYS A 63 5.68 -39.61 0.43
N VAL A 64 6.79 -39.46 1.15
CA VAL A 64 7.09 -38.24 1.90
C VAL A 64 7.27 -37.05 0.97
N SER A 65 8.04 -37.19 -0.11
CA SER A 65 8.24 -36.12 -1.09
C SER A 65 6.94 -35.67 -1.75
N LEU A 66 6.06 -36.62 -2.13
CA LEU A 66 4.76 -36.30 -2.71
C LEU A 66 3.84 -35.59 -1.70
N ASN A 67 3.85 -36.01 -0.44
CA ASN A 67 3.07 -35.34 0.61
C ASN A 67 3.55 -33.91 0.86
N LEU A 68 4.86 -33.67 0.87
CA LEU A 68 5.43 -32.34 1.00
C LEU A 68 5.04 -31.44 -0.17
N LEU A 69 5.16 -31.95 -1.41
CA LEU A 69 4.72 -31.22 -2.61
C LEU A 69 3.23 -30.88 -2.57
N LEU A 70 2.39 -31.81 -2.13
CA LEU A 70 0.95 -31.58 -2.00
C LEU A 70 0.67 -30.50 -0.95
N GLN A 71 1.36 -30.54 0.19
CA GLN A 71 1.23 -29.53 1.24
C GLN A 71 1.66 -28.15 0.73
N GLU A 72 2.76 -28.07 -0.01
CA GLU A 72 3.25 -26.81 -0.57
C GLU A 72 2.29 -26.26 -1.62
N LEU A 73 1.81 -27.09 -2.55
CA LEU A 73 0.81 -26.72 -3.55
C LEU A 73 -0.49 -26.23 -2.91
N THR A 74 -1.03 -26.95 -1.93
CA THR A 74 -2.25 -26.54 -1.24
C THR A 74 -2.06 -25.24 -0.45
N SER A 75 -0.87 -25.00 0.12
CA SER A 75 -0.54 -23.73 0.77
C SER A 75 -0.48 -22.58 -0.24
N ASN A 76 0.12 -22.80 -1.41
CA ASN A 76 0.25 -21.80 -2.48
C ASN A 76 -1.11 -21.43 -3.09
N ILE A 77 -2.01 -22.39 -3.27
CA ILE A 77 -3.38 -22.11 -3.72
C ILE A 77 -4.09 -21.22 -2.69
N LYS A 78 -4.01 -21.56 -1.40
CA LYS A 78 -4.63 -20.76 -0.33
C LYS A 78 -4.07 -19.34 -0.25
N THR A 79 -2.76 -19.16 -0.43
CA THR A 79 -2.16 -17.81 -0.45
C THR A 79 -2.59 -17.03 -1.68
N GLN A 80 -2.67 -17.67 -2.85
CA GLN A 80 -3.16 -17.04 -4.07
C GLN A 80 -4.63 -16.60 -3.95
N ASP A 81 -5.49 -17.41 -3.34
CA ASP A 81 -6.88 -17.05 -3.09
C ASP A 81 -7.01 -15.83 -2.16
N LYS A 82 -6.20 -15.77 -1.10
CA LYS A 82 -6.13 -14.61 -0.19
C LYS A 82 -5.65 -13.34 -0.91
N LEU A 83 -4.66 -13.46 -1.79
CA LEU A 83 -4.19 -12.32 -2.58
C LEU A 83 -5.27 -11.84 -3.55
N ARG A 84 -6.03 -12.76 -4.14
CA ARG A 84 -7.16 -12.44 -5.00
C ARG A 84 -8.27 -11.72 -4.23
N SER A 85 -8.61 -12.17 -3.02
CA SER A 85 -9.60 -11.48 -2.19
C SER A 85 -9.13 -10.08 -1.81
N LEU A 86 -7.86 -9.93 -1.40
CA LEU A 86 -7.25 -8.63 -1.12
C LEU A 86 -7.32 -7.68 -2.32
N ALA A 87 -7.04 -8.17 -3.53
CA ALA A 87 -7.15 -7.35 -4.74
C ALA A 87 -8.58 -6.85 -4.99
N ILE A 88 -9.59 -7.68 -4.70
CA ILE A 88 -11.00 -7.29 -4.78
C ILE A 88 -11.33 -6.25 -3.71
N ASP A 89 -10.85 -6.44 -2.47
CA ASP A 89 -11.07 -5.49 -1.37
C ASP A 89 -10.44 -4.13 -1.66
N PHE A 90 -9.21 -4.09 -2.19
CA PHE A 90 -8.56 -2.86 -2.62
C PHE A 90 -9.32 -2.15 -3.74
N LYS A 91 -9.85 -2.91 -4.71
CA LYS A 91 -10.69 -2.34 -5.76
C LYS A 91 -11.94 -1.70 -5.17
N ASN A 92 -12.64 -2.41 -4.29
CA ASN A 92 -13.83 -1.89 -3.61
C ASN A 92 -13.51 -0.64 -2.79
N LEU A 93 -12.38 -0.63 -2.08
CA LEU A 93 -11.92 0.54 -1.33
C LEU A 93 -11.69 1.75 -2.25
N GLY A 94 -11.04 1.53 -3.40
CA GLY A 94 -10.85 2.55 -4.43
C GLY A 94 -12.18 3.12 -4.93
N ASP A 95 -13.15 2.25 -5.23
CA ASP A 95 -14.49 2.66 -5.67
C ASP A 95 -15.23 3.47 -4.59
N HIS A 96 -15.12 3.07 -3.32
CA HIS A 96 -15.67 3.81 -2.19
C HIS A 96 -15.02 5.20 -2.04
N PHE A 97 -13.70 5.28 -2.18
CA PHE A 97 -12.97 6.55 -2.09
C PHE A 97 -13.36 7.50 -3.23
N LEU A 98 -13.51 6.98 -4.45
CA LEU A 98 -14.00 7.76 -5.60
C LEU A 98 -15.41 8.29 -5.34
N ARG A 99 -16.33 7.44 -4.87
CA ARG A 99 -17.70 7.86 -4.52
C ARG A 99 -17.71 8.94 -3.45
N LEU A 100 -16.89 8.78 -2.40
CA LEU A 100 -16.75 9.78 -1.35
C LEU A 100 -16.26 11.11 -1.92
N ASN A 101 -15.22 11.09 -2.76
CA ASN A 101 -14.71 12.29 -3.41
C ASN A 101 -15.75 12.97 -4.29
N PHE A 102 -16.53 12.22 -5.07
CA PHE A 102 -17.62 12.78 -5.87
C PHE A 102 -18.69 13.44 -4.98
N LEU A 103 -19.07 12.81 -3.87
CA LEU A 103 -20.02 13.40 -2.91
C LEU A 103 -19.46 14.66 -2.25
N LEU A 104 -18.19 14.65 -1.86
CA LEU A 104 -17.52 15.82 -1.28
C LEU A 104 -17.45 16.96 -2.28
N LEU A 105 -17.01 16.71 -3.51
CA LEU A 105 -16.94 17.70 -4.58
C LEU A 105 -18.32 18.27 -4.93
N GLY A 106 -19.38 17.48 -4.86
CA GLY A 106 -20.75 17.97 -5.09
C GLY A 106 -21.30 18.80 -3.92
N THR A 107 -21.01 18.41 -2.67
CA THR A 107 -21.66 19.00 -1.49
C THR A 107 -20.90 20.17 -0.86
N LEU A 108 -19.56 20.13 -0.86
CA LEU A 108 -18.72 21.18 -0.25
C LEU A 108 -18.91 22.55 -0.90
N PRO A 109 -18.86 22.69 -2.24
CA PRO A 109 -19.04 24.00 -2.89
C PRO A 109 -20.44 24.56 -2.64
N LEU A 110 -21.47 23.72 -2.70
CA LEU A 110 -22.85 24.13 -2.43
C LEU A 110 -23.02 24.64 -1.00
N ARG A 111 -22.40 23.96 -0.01
CA ARG A 111 -22.42 24.42 1.38
C ARG A 111 -21.64 25.72 1.57
N PHE A 112 -20.50 25.86 0.89
CA PHE A 112 -19.72 27.09 0.91
C PHE A 112 -20.51 28.27 0.33
N ILE A 113 -21.16 28.08 -0.82
CA ILE A 113 -22.00 29.10 -1.46
C ILE A 113 -23.16 29.48 -0.52
N LYS A 114 -23.93 28.52 0.00
CA LYS A 114 -25.04 28.79 0.93
C LYS A 114 -24.63 29.54 2.19
N ASN A 115 -23.45 29.25 2.74
CA ASN A 115 -22.95 29.96 3.92
C ASN A 115 -22.62 31.43 3.58
N HIS A 116 -22.04 31.67 2.41
CA HIS A 116 -21.61 33.00 1.97
C HIS A 116 -22.76 33.85 1.41
N GLU A 117 -23.78 33.22 0.84
CA GLU A 117 -25.00 33.86 0.33
C GLU A 117 -25.73 34.68 1.40
N LYS A 118 -25.65 34.29 2.68
CA LYS A 118 -26.26 35.05 3.78
C LYS A 118 -25.35 36.14 4.36
N VAL A 119 -24.03 35.98 4.23
CA VAL A 119 -23.04 36.86 4.87
C VAL A 119 -22.72 38.06 3.97
N TYR A 120 -22.49 37.84 2.68
CA TYR A 120 -22.11 38.92 1.77
C TYR A 120 -23.17 40.01 1.61
N PRO A 121 -24.47 39.70 1.43
CA PRO A 121 -25.50 40.74 1.28
C PRO A 121 -25.62 41.59 2.55
N LYS A 122 -25.50 40.99 3.73
CA LYS A 122 -25.53 41.74 5.00
C LYS A 122 -24.33 42.69 5.12
N LYS A 123 -23.14 42.21 4.78
CA LYS A 123 -21.93 43.06 4.78
C LYS A 123 -22.02 44.19 3.75
N LEU A 124 -22.50 43.90 2.55
CA LEU A 124 -22.73 44.89 1.49
C LEU A 124 -23.77 45.93 1.92
N PHE A 125 -24.88 45.50 2.52
CA PHE A 125 -25.91 46.40 3.04
C PHE A 125 -25.36 47.32 4.12
N PHE A 126 -24.59 46.77 5.06
CA PHE A 126 -23.93 47.56 6.10
C PHE A 126 -22.94 48.58 5.52
N ALA A 127 -22.11 48.17 4.55
CA ALA A 127 -21.16 49.05 3.87
C ALA A 127 -21.87 50.21 3.15
N ASN A 128 -22.93 49.91 2.40
CA ASN A 128 -23.74 50.93 1.73
C ASN A 128 -24.38 51.90 2.72
N HIS A 129 -24.91 51.40 3.85
CA HIS A 129 -25.45 52.27 4.89
C HIS A 129 -24.36 53.17 5.51
N LEU A 130 -23.18 52.62 5.77
CA LEU A 130 -22.04 53.38 6.30
C LEU A 130 -21.64 54.49 5.31
N GLU A 131 -21.50 54.15 4.03
CA GLU A 131 -21.16 55.09 2.96
C GLU A 131 -22.18 56.24 2.88
N GLN A 132 -23.48 55.95 2.96
CA GLN A 132 -24.53 56.97 2.97
C GLN A 132 -24.42 57.90 4.18
N GLN A 133 -24.16 57.35 5.38
CA GLN A 133 -24.02 58.15 6.59
C GLN A 133 -22.76 59.02 6.56
N THR A 134 -21.63 58.48 6.06
CA THR A 134 -20.39 59.26 5.91
C THR A 134 -20.56 60.37 4.89
N THR A 135 -21.30 60.12 3.80
CA THR A 135 -21.58 61.15 2.78
C THR A 135 -22.42 62.28 3.36
N LYS A 136 -23.45 61.95 4.14
CA LYS A 136 -24.27 62.95 4.87
C LYS A 136 -23.43 63.76 5.86
N LEU A 137 -22.57 63.09 6.63
CA LEU A 137 -21.69 63.76 7.58
C LEU A 137 -20.72 64.72 6.88
N LEU A 138 -20.09 64.28 5.79
CA LEU A 138 -19.21 65.12 4.98
C LEU A 138 -19.95 66.33 4.43
N ALA A 139 -21.15 66.15 3.87
CA ALA A 139 -21.98 67.24 3.38
C ALA A 139 -22.33 68.26 4.48
N LEU A 140 -22.63 67.80 5.70
CA LEU A 140 -22.92 68.65 6.86
C LEU A 140 -21.67 69.40 7.34
N ILE A 141 -20.52 68.74 7.39
CA ILE A 141 -19.25 69.39 7.75
C ILE A 141 -18.90 70.47 6.72
N LEU A 142 -19.07 70.18 5.43
CA LEU A 142 -18.82 71.13 4.35
C LEU A 142 -19.76 72.33 4.45
N SER A 143 -21.07 72.12 4.62
CA SER A 143 -22.02 73.23 4.77
C SER A 143 -21.75 74.08 6.02
N HIS A 144 -21.38 73.45 7.13
CA HIS A 144 -21.00 74.16 8.36
C HIS A 144 -19.70 74.97 8.20
N LYS A 145 -18.70 74.45 7.48
CA LYS A 145 -17.49 75.22 7.17
C LYS A 145 -17.79 76.37 6.21
N LEU A 146 -18.57 76.14 5.16
CA LEU A 146 -18.96 77.16 4.19
C LEU A 146 -19.76 78.31 4.83
N THR A 147 -20.63 78.02 5.80
CA THR A 147 -21.38 79.06 6.53
C THR A 147 -20.50 79.91 7.45
N LYS A 148 -19.34 79.42 7.91
CA LYS A 148 -18.37 80.23 8.67
C LYS A 148 -17.55 81.19 7.79
N ILE A 149 -17.34 80.87 6.52
CA ILE A 149 -16.59 81.74 5.58
C ILE A 149 -17.15 83.16 5.51
N PRO A 150 -18.45 83.42 5.31
CA PRO A 150 -18.97 84.78 5.26
C PRO A 150 -18.85 85.51 6.60
N THR A 151 -18.95 84.80 7.73
CA THR A 151 -18.74 85.42 9.06
C THR A 151 -17.27 85.85 9.27
N LEU A 152 -16.32 85.02 8.83
CA LEU A 152 -14.90 85.35 8.83
C LEU A 152 -14.60 86.49 7.87
N GLN A 153 -15.15 86.45 6.64
CA GLN A 153 -15.00 87.52 5.66
C GLN A 153 -15.55 88.85 6.21
N LYS A 154 -16.70 88.83 6.89
CA LYS A 154 -17.27 90.00 7.56
C LYS A 154 -16.40 90.48 8.71
N PHE A 155 -15.75 89.59 9.46
CA PHE A 155 -14.80 89.94 10.51
C PHE A 155 -13.54 90.63 9.93
N TYR A 156 -12.93 90.05 8.89
CA TYR A 156 -11.74 90.60 8.25
C TYR A 156 -11.97 91.92 7.49
N THR A 157 -13.20 92.14 7.00
CA THR A 157 -13.59 93.42 6.34
C THR A 157 -14.06 94.48 7.32
N LYS A 158 -14.25 94.14 8.61
CA LYS A 158 -14.65 95.11 9.63
C LYS A 158 -13.43 95.92 10.08
N SER A 159 -13.43 97.21 9.76
CA SER A 159 -12.41 98.14 10.28
C SER A 159 -12.70 98.45 11.75
N PHE A 160 -11.73 98.19 12.61
CA PHE A 160 -11.78 98.57 14.02
C PHE A 160 -11.10 99.93 14.19
N LYS A 161 -11.83 100.93 14.71
CA LYS A 161 -11.21 102.18 15.16
C LYS A 161 -10.59 101.94 16.53
N ILE A 162 -9.31 101.58 16.55
CA ILE A 162 -8.52 101.49 17.77
C ILE A 162 -7.90 102.87 18.00
N SER A 163 -8.27 103.52 19.10
CA SER A 163 -7.93 104.92 19.41
C SER A 163 -6.44 105.19 19.67
N PHE A 164 -5.61 104.16 19.79
CA PHE A 164 -4.17 104.28 20.06
C PHE A 164 -3.27 104.26 18.82
N PHE A 165 -3.81 104.06 17.61
CA PHE A 165 -3.04 104.11 16.37
C PHE A 165 -3.51 105.28 15.50
N LEU A 166 -2.75 106.37 15.52
CA LEU A 166 -2.83 107.46 14.54
C LEU A 166 -2.21 106.99 13.21
N CYS A 167 -2.87 106.06 12.52
CA CYS A 167 -2.60 105.81 11.11
C CYS A 167 -3.87 106.01 10.31
N ILE A 168 -3.83 107.04 9.47
CA ILE A 168 -4.78 107.31 8.39
C ILE A 168 -4.48 106.29 7.31
N ASP A 169 -5.05 105.10 7.43
CA ASP A 169 -5.53 104.25 6.33
C ASP A 169 -6.02 102.91 6.88
N LYS A 170 -7.06 102.37 6.25
CA LYS A 170 -7.76 101.14 6.67
C LYS A 170 -6.79 99.94 6.69
N ILE A 171 -6.21 99.64 7.84
CA ILE A 171 -5.44 98.41 8.01
C ILE A 171 -6.42 97.24 8.03
N SER A 172 -6.39 96.43 6.97
CA SER A 172 -7.06 95.13 6.95
C SER A 172 -6.22 94.16 7.79
N MET A 173 -6.87 93.40 8.69
CA MET A 173 -6.18 92.57 9.70
C MET A 173 -5.23 91.50 9.12
N ARG A 174 -5.29 91.25 7.80
CA ARG A 174 -4.47 90.28 7.08
C ARG A 174 -2.99 90.67 7.04
N GLU A 175 -2.67 91.95 6.91
CA GLU A 175 -1.27 92.42 6.79
C GLU A 175 -0.48 92.27 8.10
N TYR A 176 -1.16 92.21 9.25
CA TYR A 176 -0.50 92.10 10.56
C TYR A 176 -0.13 90.65 10.94
N LEU A 177 -0.77 89.66 10.33
CA LEU A 177 -0.46 88.25 10.61
C LEU A 177 0.72 87.73 9.77
N GLU A 178 1.06 88.39 8.66
CA GLU A 178 2.24 88.03 7.85
C GLU A 178 3.55 88.61 8.40
N THR A 179 3.50 89.47 9.43
CA THR A 179 4.67 90.15 10.01
C THR A 179 5.15 89.56 11.35
N ILE A 180 4.54 88.46 11.83
CA ILE A 180 5.00 87.64 12.97
C ILE A 180 5.39 86.26 12.44
#